data_AF-V9DJQ3-F1
#
_entry.id   AF-V9DJQ3-F1
#
_cell.length_a   1.000
_cell.length_b   1.000
_cell.length_c   1.000
_cell.angle_alpha   90.00
_cell.angle_beta   90.00
_cell.angle_gamma   90.00
#
_symmetry.space_group_name_H-M   'P 1'
#
loop_
_entity.id
_entity.type
_entity.pdbx_description
1 polymer ?
#
loop_
_entity_poly.entity_id
_entity_poly.type
_entity_poly.pdbx_seq_one_letter_code
_entity_poly.pdbx_strand_id
1 'polypeptide(L)'
;MHRQLILAASTLLVGFAAAQTAGTLPSCANDCVTSLLPASCNLDPDCICHAESFLDNIGCCVFQACDTADQEAALAYAHSICDPVSASSLLVRS
;
A
#
# COMPACT_ATOMS: atom_id res chain seq x y z
N MET A 1 -6.28 57.27 -13.68
CA MET A 1 -7.12 56.65 -14.73
C MET A 1 -6.42 55.40 -15.26
N HIS A 2 -6.52 54.27 -14.55
CA HIS A 2 -5.98 52.97 -15.00
C HIS A 2 -7.11 51.95 -15.01
N ARG A 3 -7.56 51.64 -16.22
CA ARG A 3 -8.72 50.78 -16.54
C ARG A 3 -8.25 49.33 -16.52
N GLN A 4 -8.57 48.58 -15.47
CA GLN A 4 -8.33 47.15 -15.44
C GLN A 4 -9.64 46.38 -15.58
N LEU A 5 -9.80 45.81 -16.77
CA LEU A 5 -10.77 44.77 -17.10
C LEU A 5 -10.45 43.55 -16.23
N ILE A 6 -11.29 43.26 -15.26
CA ILE A 6 -11.18 42.07 -14.42
C ILE A 6 -11.66 40.89 -15.30
N LEU A 7 -10.71 40.17 -15.89
CA LEU A 7 -10.98 38.86 -16.48
C LEU A 7 -11.37 37.91 -15.35
N ALA A 8 -12.61 37.41 -15.38
CA ALA A 8 -13.07 36.35 -14.51
C ALA A 8 -12.28 35.06 -14.83
N ALA A 9 -11.21 34.81 -14.07
CA ALA A 9 -10.49 33.55 -14.11
C ALA A 9 -11.23 32.54 -13.23
N SER A 10 -12.24 31.88 -13.80
CA SER A 10 -12.87 30.71 -13.19
C SER A 10 -11.86 29.56 -13.21
N THR A 11 -11.03 29.47 -12.17
CA THR A 11 -10.17 28.32 -11.94
C THR A 11 -11.05 27.15 -11.51
N LEU A 12 -11.34 26.25 -12.46
CA LEU A 12 -11.86 24.93 -12.13
C LEU A 12 -10.78 24.22 -11.34
N LEU A 13 -10.90 24.21 -10.00
CA LEU A 13 -10.20 23.26 -9.15
C LEU A 13 -10.71 21.87 -9.54
N VAL A 14 -10.03 21.22 -10.47
CA VAL A 14 -10.17 19.77 -10.68
C VAL A 14 -9.66 19.14 -9.39
N GLY A 15 -10.59 18.70 -8.55
CA GLY A 15 -10.29 17.96 -7.34
C GLY A 15 -9.56 16.69 -7.73
N PHE A 16 -8.26 16.64 -7.49
CA PHE A 16 -7.52 15.39 -7.45
C PHE A 16 -7.99 14.63 -6.22
N ALA A 17 -9.09 13.89 -6.37
CA ALA A 17 -9.36 12.78 -5.49
C ALA A 17 -8.30 11.71 -5.81
N ALA A 18 -7.13 11.81 -5.17
CA ALA A 18 -6.28 10.66 -4.95
C ALA A 18 -7.04 9.73 -3.98
N ALA A 19 -8.08 9.08 -4.49
CA ALA A 19 -8.85 8.08 -3.79
C ALA A 19 -7.95 6.84 -3.68
N GLN A 20 -7.06 6.87 -2.69
CA GLN A 20 -6.63 5.78 -1.81
C GLN A 20 -6.94 4.34 -2.28
N THR A 21 -6.57 3.96 -3.49
CA THR A 21 -6.52 2.55 -3.88
C THR A 21 -5.27 1.96 -3.26
N ALA A 22 -5.25 1.91 -1.92
CA ALA A 22 -4.71 0.75 -1.26
C ALA A 22 -5.71 -0.34 -1.61
N GLY A 23 -5.42 -1.12 -2.66
CA GLY A 23 -6.29 -2.21 -3.09
C GLY A 23 -6.65 -3.09 -1.89
N THR A 24 -7.86 -3.64 -1.85
CA THR A 24 -8.21 -4.59 -0.80
C THR A 24 -7.27 -5.79 -0.89
N LEU A 25 -6.65 -6.20 0.23
CA LEU A 25 -5.82 -7.39 0.28
C LEU A 25 -6.63 -8.62 -0.17
N PRO A 26 -6.17 -9.41 -1.17
CA PRO A 26 -6.85 -10.62 -1.61
C PRO A 26 -7.06 -11.61 -0.46
N SER A 27 -8.12 -12.42 -0.53
CA SER A 27 -8.44 -13.37 0.54
C SER A 27 -7.34 -14.40 0.77
N CYS A 28 -6.70 -14.90 -0.29
CA CYS A 28 -5.58 -15.84 -0.19
C CYS A 28 -4.38 -15.22 0.55
N ALA A 29 -4.13 -13.91 0.38
CA ALA A 29 -3.07 -13.20 1.08
C ALA A 29 -3.47 -12.84 2.51
N ASN A 30 -4.77 -12.68 2.78
CA ASN A 30 -5.29 -12.43 4.13
C ASN A 30 -5.01 -13.60 5.09
N ASP A 31 -5.15 -14.84 4.62
CA ASP A 31 -4.83 -16.05 5.39
C ASP A 31 -3.32 -16.09 5.73
N CYS A 32 -2.47 -15.72 4.77
CA CYS A 32 -1.03 -15.62 4.97
C CYS A 32 -0.67 -14.55 6.01
N VAL A 33 -1.27 -13.36 5.91
CA VAL A 33 -1.07 -12.29 6.90
C VAL A 33 -1.51 -12.76 8.28
N THR A 34 -2.73 -13.29 8.43
CA THR A 34 -3.26 -13.73 9.72
C THR A 34 -2.39 -14.80 10.39
N SER A 35 -1.77 -15.67 9.59
CA SER A 35 -0.93 -16.76 10.09
C SER A 35 0.48 -16.32 10.48
N LEU A 36 1.05 -15.33 9.78
CA LEU A 36 2.44 -14.92 9.92
C LEU A 36 2.63 -13.62 10.70
N LEU A 37 1.57 -12.83 10.86
CA LEU A 37 1.64 -11.52 11.48
C LEU A 37 2.12 -11.63 12.93
N PRO A 38 3.20 -10.94 13.31
CA PRO A 38 3.63 -10.91 14.70
C PRO A 38 2.59 -10.21 15.57
N ALA A 39 2.06 -10.91 16.58
CA ALA A 39 1.12 -10.32 17.53
C ALA A 39 1.69 -9.09 18.26
N SER A 40 3.01 -9.02 18.40
CA SER A 40 3.72 -7.87 18.97
C SER A 40 3.55 -6.57 18.20
N CYS A 41 3.23 -6.64 16.90
CA CYS A 41 3.06 -5.45 16.08
C CYS A 41 1.68 -4.80 16.20
N ASN A 42 0.66 -5.49 16.73
CA ASN A 42 -0.69 -4.94 16.93
C ASN A 42 -1.23 -4.15 15.71
N LEU A 43 -1.03 -4.69 14.51
CA LEU A 43 -1.42 -4.07 13.22
C LEU A 43 -0.72 -2.73 12.88
N ASP A 44 0.35 -2.38 13.58
CA ASP A 44 1.16 -1.20 13.30
C ASP A 44 1.95 -1.38 11.98
N PRO A 45 1.74 -0.53 10.95
CA PRO A 45 2.41 -0.68 9.66
C PRO A 45 3.92 -0.58 9.74
N ASP A 46 4.47 0.29 10.59
CA ASP A 46 5.92 0.46 10.73
C ASP A 46 6.55 -0.81 11.31
N CYS A 47 5.96 -1.37 12.37
CA CYS A 47 6.40 -2.65 12.94
C CYS A 47 6.32 -3.80 11.95
N ILE A 48 5.19 -3.93 11.23
CA ILE A 48 4.96 -5.03 10.28
C ILE A 48 5.96 -4.97 9.13
N CYS A 49 6.12 -3.78 8.54
CA CYS A 49 6.98 -3.59 7.38
C CYS A 49 8.48 -3.66 7.72
N HIS A 50 8.86 -3.65 9.01
CA HIS A 50 10.24 -3.87 9.47
C HIS A 50 10.44 -5.23 10.15
N ALA A 51 9.39 -6.05 10.29
CA ALA A 51 9.51 -7.38 10.88
C ALA A 51 10.12 -8.36 9.86
N GLU A 52 11.44 -8.54 9.89
CA GLU A 52 12.17 -9.44 8.97
C GLU A 52 11.54 -10.84 8.91
N SER A 53 11.18 -11.41 10.06
CA SER A 53 10.53 -12.74 10.10
C SER A 53 9.19 -12.80 9.38
N PHE A 54 8.45 -11.69 9.32
CA PHE A 54 7.20 -11.62 8.56
C PHE A 54 7.50 -11.51 7.07
N LEU A 55 8.39 -10.59 6.69
CA LEU A 55 8.78 -10.33 5.30
C LEU A 55 9.41 -11.55 4.62
N ASP A 56 10.26 -12.30 5.33
CA ASP A 56 10.91 -13.50 4.80
C ASP A 56 9.93 -14.64 4.47
N ASN A 57 8.78 -14.68 5.16
CA ASN A 57 7.81 -15.78 5.03
C ASN A 57 6.57 -15.41 4.22
N ILE A 58 6.17 -14.13 4.20
CA ILE A 58 4.91 -13.70 3.57
C ILE A 58 4.93 -13.93 2.06
N GLY A 59 6.07 -13.66 1.40
CA GLY A 59 6.23 -13.87 -0.05
C GLY A 59 6.04 -15.33 -0.45
N CYS A 60 6.66 -16.27 0.28
CA CYS A 60 6.50 -17.70 0.04
C CYS A 60 5.08 -18.21 0.29
N CYS A 61 4.36 -17.66 1.28
CA CYS A 61 2.98 -18.01 1.52
C CYS A 61 2.08 -17.53 0.36
N VAL A 62 2.20 -16.25 0.00
CA VAL A 62 1.41 -15.63 -1.08
C VAL A 62 1.69 -16.31 -2.42
N PHE A 63 2.95 -16.63 -2.72
CA PHE A 63 3.31 -17.36 -3.94
C PHE A 63 2.66 -18.74 -4.06
N GLN A 64 2.48 -19.45 -2.95
CA GLN A 64 1.87 -20.78 -2.94
C GLN A 64 0.34 -20.74 -2.91
N ALA A 65 -0.25 -19.73 -2.27
CA ALA A 65 -1.69 -19.66 -2.01
C ALA A 65 -2.47 -18.85 -3.06
N CYS A 66 -1.82 -17.90 -3.73
CA CYS A 66 -2.47 -16.95 -4.63
C CYS A 66 -2.07 -17.16 -6.09
N ASP A 67 -2.96 -16.83 -7.02
CA ASP A 67 -2.60 -16.73 -8.44
C ASP A 67 -1.79 -15.46 -8.72
N THR A 68 -1.26 -15.32 -9.94
CA THR A 68 -0.40 -14.18 -10.31
C THR A 68 -1.08 -12.83 -10.15
N ALA A 69 -2.38 -12.72 -10.44
CA ALA A 69 -3.09 -11.44 -10.31
C ALA A 69 -3.25 -11.05 -8.83
N ASP A 70 -3.56 -12.03 -7.98
CA ASP A 70 -3.64 -11.82 -6.53
C ASP A 70 -2.27 -11.54 -5.90
N GLN A 71 -1.19 -12.14 -6.41
CA GLN A 71 0.17 -11.84 -5.98
C GLN A 71 0.54 -10.37 -6.28
N GLU A 72 0.24 -9.89 -7.48
CA GLU A 72 0.46 -8.49 -7.87
C GLU A 72 -0.38 -7.53 -7.02
N ALA A 73 -1.64 -7.88 -6.75
CA ALA A 73 -2.51 -7.10 -5.88
C ALA A 73 -2.01 -7.05 -4.42
N ALA A 74 -1.51 -8.17 -3.89
CA ALA A 74 -0.93 -8.24 -2.56
C ALA A 74 0.36 -7.40 -2.46
N LEU A 75 1.21 -7.41 -3.49
CA LEU A 75 2.40 -6.58 -3.55
C LEU A 75 2.05 -5.08 -3.62
N ALA A 76 1.07 -4.71 -4.45
CA ALA A 76 0.59 -3.33 -4.53
C ALA A 76 0.02 -2.85 -3.18
N TYR A 77 -0.72 -3.71 -2.47
CA TYR A 77 -1.18 -3.42 -1.12
C TYR A 77 -0.01 -3.24 -0.15
N ALA A 78 0.99 -4.13 -0.16
CA ALA A 78 2.17 -4.01 0.67
C ALA A 78 2.90 -2.68 0.45
N HIS A 79 3.10 -2.25 -0.81
CA HIS A 79 3.66 -0.94 -1.12
C HIS A 79 2.82 0.21 -0.56
N SER A 80 1.50 0.12 -0.64
CA SER A 80 0.61 1.17 -0.12
C SER A 80 0.74 1.41 1.39
N ILE A 81 1.15 0.39 2.17
CA ILE A 81 1.33 0.48 3.62
C ILE A 81 2.80 0.66 4.04
N CYS A 82 3.74 0.08 3.30
CA CYS A 82 5.16 0.05 3.67
C CYS A 82 5.99 1.18 3.06
N ASP A 83 5.58 1.75 1.92
CA ASP A 83 6.29 2.89 1.32
C ASP A 83 6.23 4.15 2.22
N PRO A 84 5.10 4.50 2.85
CA PRO A 84 5.02 5.66 3.75
C PRO A 84 5.92 5.56 4.98
N VAL A 85 6.31 4.34 5.39
CA VAL A 85 7.20 4.06 6.52
C VAL A 85 8.63 3.72 6.07
N SER A 86 8.99 4.02 4.83
CA SER A 86 10.34 3.82 4.27
C SER A 86 10.82 2.36 4.21
N ALA A 87 9.89 1.41 4.18
CA ALA A 87 10.19 -0.03 4.14
C ALA A 87 10.12 -0.65 2.73
N SER A 88 9.96 0.16 1.67
CA SER A 88 9.86 -0.30 0.27
C SER A 88 10.98 -1.23 -0.19
N SER A 89 12.21 -1.01 0.32
CA SER A 89 13.40 -1.78 -0.03
C SER A 89 13.40 -3.20 0.55
N LEU A 90 12.51 -3.48 1.50
CA LEU A 90 12.33 -4.80 2.09
C LEU A 90 11.33 -5.64 1.30
N LEU A 91 10.36 -5.01 0.63
CA LEU A 91 9.34 -5.68 -0.18
C LEU A 91 9.88 -6.30 -1.47
N VAL A 92 10.96 -5.75 -2.04
CA VAL A 92 11.61 -6.33 -3.25
C VAL A 92 12.36 -7.62 -2.92
N ARG A 93 12.56 -7.92 -1.63
CA ARG A 93 13.32 -9.09 -1.16
C ARG A 93 12.44 -10.25 -0.70
N SER A 94 11.14 -10.00 -0.49
CA SER A 94 10.10 -10.98 -0.14
C SER A 94 9.39 -11.51 -1.37
#